data_AF-A0A1B6JUJ4-F1
#
_entry.id   AF-A0A1B6JUJ4-F1
#
_cell.length_a   1.000
_cell.length_b   1.000
_cell.length_c   1.000
_cell.angle_alpha   90.00
_cell.angle_beta   90.00
_cell.angle_gamma   90.00
#
_symmetry.space_group_name_H-M   'P 1'
#
loop_
_entity.id
_entity.type
_entity.pdbx_description
1 polymer ?
#
loop_
_entity_poly.entity_id
_entity_poly.type
_entity_poly.pdbx_seq_one_letter_code
_entity_poly.pdbx_strand_id
1 'polypeptide(L)'
;MERCWADNPDERPSFEIVRGIIRKIMKGYCENLMDDLLRRMEQYANNLEALVEEKTDQLSQEKRRSEELLFQVLPRPVAQQLMAGEMVQPEQFECVTVYFSDIVGFTALCAQSTPMQVVTLLNDLYSTFDR
;
A
#
# COMPACT_ATOMS: atom_id res chain seq x y z
N MET A 1 -9.31 -39.12 31.53
CA MET A 1 -9.66 -38.72 30.14
C MET A 1 -10.41 -39.83 29.41
N GLU A 2 -10.06 -41.10 29.59
CA GLU A 2 -10.74 -42.25 28.95
C GLU A 2 -12.26 -42.30 29.17
N ARG A 3 -12.75 -41.92 30.36
CA ARG A 3 -14.19 -41.88 30.66
C ARG A 3 -15.00 -40.85 29.86
N CYS A 4 -14.35 -39.85 29.26
CA CYS A 4 -15.03 -38.88 28.38
C CYS A 4 -15.30 -39.46 26.98
N TRP A 5 -14.66 -40.59 26.65
CA TRP A 5 -14.73 -41.27 25.36
C TRP A 5 -15.56 -42.56 25.43
N ALA A 6 -16.41 -42.72 26.45
CA ALA A 6 -17.28 -43.90 26.57
C ALA A 6 -18.22 -43.99 25.36
N ASP A 7 -18.38 -45.20 24.80
CA ASP A 7 -19.26 -45.45 23.65
C ASP A 7 -20.73 -45.14 23.98
N ASN A 8 -21.13 -45.37 25.23
CA ASN A 8 -22.44 -45.02 25.75
C ASN A 8 -22.51 -43.53 26.16
N PRO A 9 -23.40 -42.70 25.56
CA PRO A 9 -23.50 -41.27 25.85
C PRO A 9 -23.84 -40.94 27.32
N ASP A 10 -24.66 -41.77 27.98
CA ASP A 10 -25.13 -41.52 29.34
C ASP A 10 -24.05 -41.80 30.42
N GLU A 11 -23.01 -42.54 30.06
CA GLU A 11 -21.88 -42.85 30.94
C GLU A 11 -20.79 -41.77 30.88
N ARG A 12 -20.91 -40.83 29.94
CA ARG A 12 -19.97 -39.72 29.81
C ARG A 12 -20.21 -38.73 30.94
N PRO A 13 -19.16 -38.29 31.65
CA PRO A 13 -19.29 -37.30 32.71
C PRO A 13 -19.85 -35.99 32.14
N SER A 14 -20.75 -35.35 32.89
CA SER A 14 -21.26 -34.03 32.50
C SER A 14 -20.14 -33.00 32.46
N PHE A 15 -20.33 -31.96 31.64
CA PHE A 15 -19.35 -30.88 31.48
C PHE A 15 -18.97 -30.23 32.82
N GLU A 16 -19.89 -30.14 33.78
CA GLU A 16 -19.62 -29.59 35.10
C GLU A 16 -18.64 -30.45 35.91
N ILE A 17 -18.76 -31.77 35.81
CA ILE A 17 -17.87 -32.73 36.47
C ILE A 17 -16.49 -32.69 35.81
N VAL A 18 -16.43 -32.67 34.48
CA VAL A 18 -15.17 -32.56 33.72
C VAL A 18 -14.45 -31.25 34.06
N ARG A 19 -15.16 -30.12 34.06
CA ARG A 19 -14.65 -28.80 34.46
C ARG A 19 -14.15 -28.81 35.90
N GLY A 20 -14.86 -29.47 36.82
CA GLY A 20 -14.45 -29.62 38.21
C GLY A 20 -13.16 -30.44 38.35
N ILE A 21 -13.03 -31.54 37.61
CA ILE A 21 -11.83 -32.40 37.59
C ILE A 21 -10.63 -31.63 37.01
N ILE A 22 -10.81 -30.95 35.87
CA ILE A 22 -9.76 -30.14 35.24
C ILE A 22 -9.29 -29.03 36.17
N ARG A 23 -10.22 -28.28 36.80
CA ARG A 23 -9.85 -27.24 37.79
C ARG A 23 -9.13 -27.80 39.01
N LYS A 24 -9.43 -29.04 39.43
CA LYS A 24 -8.77 -29.69 40.57
C LYS A 24 -7.36 -30.17 40.21
N ILE A 25 -7.17 -30.67 38.99
CA ILE A 25 -5.87 -31.09 38.44
C ILE A 25 -4.98 -29.88 38.15
N MET A 26 -5.57 -28.78 37.68
CA MET A 26 -4.88 -27.54 37.34
C MET A 26 -4.80 -26.53 38.48
N LYS A 27 -5.21 -26.89 39.71
CA LYS A 27 -5.21 -26.00 40.87
C LYS A 27 -3.77 -25.63 41.25
N GLY A 28 -3.28 -24.54 40.65
CA GLY A 28 -1.94 -23.98 40.85
C GLY A 28 -1.06 -23.85 39.59
N TYR A 29 -1.45 -24.37 38.43
CA TYR A 29 -0.55 -24.43 37.26
C TYR A 29 -0.97 -23.62 36.02
N CYS A 30 -2.22 -23.12 35.88
CA CYS A 30 -2.68 -22.58 34.59
C CYS A 30 -3.58 -21.33 34.55
N GLU A 31 -3.89 -20.62 35.64
CA GLU A 31 -4.48 -19.27 35.49
C GLU A 31 -3.41 -18.31 34.90
N ASN A 32 -2.24 -18.25 35.53
CA ASN A 32 -1.17 -17.34 35.12
C ASN A 32 -0.57 -17.61 33.73
N LEU A 33 -0.51 -18.87 33.27
CA LEU A 33 0.09 -19.22 31.97
C LEU A 33 -0.87 -18.93 30.81
N MET A 34 -2.15 -19.26 30.98
CA MET A 34 -3.15 -19.01 29.95
C MET A 34 -3.40 -17.51 29.80
N ASP A 35 -3.43 -16.78 30.91
CA ASP A 35 -3.55 -15.32 30.91
C ASP A 35 -2.31 -14.64 30.30
N ASP A 36 -1.09 -15.14 30.56
CA ASP A 36 0.12 -14.59 29.90
C ASP A 36 0.13 -14.87 28.39
N LEU A 37 -0.32 -16.05 27.95
CA LEU A 37 -0.47 -16.37 26.53
C LEU A 37 -1.53 -15.50 25.85
N LEU A 38 -2.69 -15.31 26.47
CA LEU A 38 -3.75 -14.44 25.95
C LEU A 38 -3.28 -12.99 25.87
N ARG A 39 -2.62 -12.47 26.91
CA ARG A 39 -2.04 -11.12 26.90
C ARG A 39 -0.97 -10.96 25.82
N ARG A 40 -0.12 -11.96 25.61
CA ARG A 40 0.86 -11.94 24.51
C ARG A 40 0.18 -11.96 23.15
N MET A 41 -0.83 -12.79 22.94
CA MET A 41 -1.59 -12.81 21.69
C MET A 41 -2.28 -11.48 21.41
N GLU A 42 -2.85 -10.86 22.44
CA GLU A 42 -3.45 -9.52 22.34
C GLU A 42 -2.40 -8.46 21.98
N GLN A 43 -1.23 -8.48 22.63
CA GLN A 43 -0.11 -7.61 22.27
C GLN A 43 0.37 -7.83 20.83
N TYR A 44 0.47 -9.09 20.38
CA TYR A 44 0.83 -9.40 19.00
C TYR A 44 -0.22 -8.90 18.01
N ALA A 45 -1.51 -9.06 18.31
CA ALA A 45 -2.59 -8.56 17.47
C ALA A 45 -2.54 -7.04 17.34
N ASN A 46 -2.43 -6.31 18.46
CA ASN A 46 -2.35 -4.85 18.48
C ASN A 46 -1.09 -4.34 17.75
N ASN A 47 0.06 -4.99 17.97
CA ASN A 47 1.30 -4.62 17.29
C ASN A 47 1.21 -4.88 15.78
N LEU A 48 0.57 -5.97 15.37
CA LEU A 48 0.37 -6.30 13.96
C LEU A 48 -0.57 -5.30 13.30
N GLU A 49 -1.65 -4.91 13.99
CA GLU A 49 -2.59 -3.90 13.51
C GLU A 49 -1.88 -2.55 13.30
N ALA A 50 -1.11 -2.09 14.28
CA ALA A 50 -0.31 -0.87 14.15
C ALA A 50 0.72 -0.96 13.00
N LEU A 51 1.37 -2.11 12.83
CA LEU A 51 2.32 -2.31 11.74
C LEU A 51 1.63 -2.33 10.36
N VAL A 52 0.46 -2.94 10.26
CA VAL A 52 -0.34 -2.96 9.03
C VAL A 52 -0.80 -1.54 8.69
N GLU A 53 -1.24 -0.76 9.68
CA GLU A 53 -1.62 0.64 9.49
C GLU A 53 -0.42 1.46 8.97
N GLU A 54 0.74 1.38 9.63
CA GLU A 54 1.96 2.07 9.20
C GLU A 54 2.38 1.70 7.76
N LYS A 55 2.32 0.41 7.41
CA LYS A 55 2.68 -0.07 6.08
C LYS A 55 1.68 0.35 5.01
N THR A 56 0.39 0.38 5.36
CA THR A 56 -0.66 0.85 4.47
C THR A 56 -0.50 2.34 4.18
N ASP A 57 -0.14 3.13 5.19
CA ASP A 57 0.17 4.55 5.03
C ASP A 57 1.40 4.78 4.15
N GLN A 58 2.50 4.07 4.39
CA GLN A 58 3.70 4.13 3.55
C GLN A 58 3.39 3.77 2.10
N LEU A 59 2.61 2.71 1.87
CA LEU A 59 2.19 2.29 0.54
C LEU A 59 1.33 3.37 -0.15
N SER A 60 0.40 3.99 0.59
CA SER A 60 -0.46 5.05 0.04
C SER A 60 0.35 6.28 -0.38
N GLN A 61 1.35 6.67 0.41
CA GLN A 61 2.23 7.80 0.10
C GLN A 61 3.10 7.53 -1.13
N GLU A 62 3.73 6.36 -1.20
CA GLU A 62 4.54 5.97 -2.36
C GLU A 62 3.69 5.81 -3.62
N LYS A 63 2.48 5.25 -3.50
CA LYS A 63 1.52 5.20 -4.60
C LYS A 63 1.19 6.60 -5.12
N ARG A 64 0.83 7.54 -4.23
CA ARG A 64 0.53 8.92 -4.62
C ARG A 64 1.71 9.58 -5.32
N ARG A 65 2.92 9.43 -4.77
CA ARG A 65 4.15 9.98 -5.36
C ARG A 65 4.41 9.41 -6.75
N SER A 66 4.20 8.10 -6.94
CA SER A 66 4.36 7.44 -8.23
C SER A 66 3.34 7.95 -9.25
N GLU A 67 2.08 8.14 -8.86
CA GLU A 67 1.02 8.69 -9.71
C GLU A 67 1.31 10.14 -10.11
N GLU A 68 1.73 10.99 -9.16
CA GLU A 68 2.11 12.39 -9.42
C GLU A 68 3.25 12.48 -10.44
N LEU A 69 4.28 11.64 -10.30
CA LEU A 69 5.39 11.59 -11.26
C LEU A 69 4.92 11.13 -12.65
N LEU A 70 4.01 10.15 -12.71
CA LEU A 70 3.48 9.68 -13.99
C LEU A 70 2.75 10.80 -14.75
N PHE A 71 1.97 11.61 -14.04
CA PHE A 71 1.28 12.77 -14.62
C PHE A 71 2.21 13.93 -15.02
N GLN A 72 3.43 13.99 -14.49
CA GLN A 72 4.43 14.98 -14.93
C GLN A 72 5.10 14.59 -16.25
N VAL A 73 5.15 13.29 -16.57
CA VAL A 73 5.86 12.78 -17.76
C VAL A 73 4.89 12.49 -18.90
N LEU A 74 3.65 12.12 -18.60
CA LEU A 74 2.66 11.71 -19.60
C LEU A 74 1.36 12.53 -19.49
N PRO A 75 0.68 12.77 -20.63
CA PRO A 75 -0.67 13.32 -20.62
C PRO A 75 -1.60 12.48 -19.74
N ARG A 76 -2.51 13.15 -19.00
CA ARG A 76 -3.45 12.48 -18.07
C ARG A 76 -4.19 11.27 -18.66
N PRO A 77 -4.74 11.33 -19.90
CA PRO A 77 -5.46 10.18 -20.46
C PRO A 77 -4.56 8.95 -20.64
N VAL A 78 -3.33 9.16 -21.10
CA VAL A 78 -2.33 8.11 -21.33
C VAL A 78 -1.88 7.51 -20.01
N ALA A 79 -1.58 8.35 -19.02
CA ALA A 79 -1.20 7.91 -17.68
C ALA A 79 -2.29 7.06 -17.02
N GLN A 80 -3.56 7.45 -17.15
CA GLN A 80 -4.70 6.71 -16.60
C GLN A 80 -4.86 5.31 -17.22
N GLN A 81 -4.75 5.20 -18.55
CA GLN A 81 -4.81 3.91 -19.24
C GLN A 81 -3.67 2.98 -18.79
N LEU A 82 -2.45 3.50 -18.70
CA LEU A 82 -1.30 2.72 -18.22
C LEU A 82 -1.46 2.25 -16.77
N MET A 83 -2.00 3.10 -15.89
CA MET A 83 -2.29 2.72 -14.51
C MET A 83 -3.39 1.65 -14.41
N ALA A 84 -4.34 1.64 -15.34
CA ALA A 84 -5.36 0.59 -15.45
C ALA A 84 -4.80 -0.72 -16.04
N GLY A 85 -3.54 -0.75 -16.48
CA GLY A 85 -2.93 -1.90 -17.15
C GLY A 85 -3.41 -2.08 -18.59
N GLU A 86 -4.01 -1.04 -19.17
CA GLU A 86 -4.52 -1.05 -20.54
C GLU A 86 -3.41 -0.70 -21.53
N MET A 87 -3.53 -1.22 -22.77
CA MET A 87 -2.67 -0.80 -23.86
C MET A 87 -3.13 0.53 -24.42
N VAL A 88 -2.21 1.49 -24.51
CA VAL A 88 -2.44 2.80 -25.13
C VAL A 88 -2.49 2.62 -26.65
N GLN A 89 -3.67 2.81 -27.23
CA GLN A 89 -3.85 2.72 -28.68
C GLN A 89 -3.34 4.00 -29.36
N PRO A 90 -2.60 3.90 -30.47
CA PRO A 90 -2.24 5.08 -31.25
C PRO A 90 -3.48 5.81 -31.75
N GLU A 91 -3.52 7.13 -31.57
CA GLU A 91 -4.59 7.98 -32.07
C GLU A 91 -4.23 8.56 -33.44
N GLN A 92 -5.18 8.48 -34.38
CA GLN A 92 -5.08 9.14 -35.68
C GLN A 92 -6.02 10.34 -35.71
N PHE A 93 -5.48 11.48 -36.11
CA PHE A 93 -6.24 12.71 -36.26
C PHE A 93 -6.30 13.08 -37.75
N GLU A 94 -7.51 13.33 -38.26
CA GLU A 94 -7.71 13.71 -39.68
C GLU A 94 -7.10 15.08 -40.01
N CYS A 95 -7.07 15.99 -39.02
CA CYS A 95 -6.53 17.33 -39.17
C CYS A 95 -5.77 17.72 -37.89
N VAL A 96 -4.51 18.10 -38.03
CA VAL A 96 -3.66 18.58 -36.94
C VAL A 96 -2.97 19.87 -37.37
N THR A 97 -2.70 20.75 -36.40
CA THR A 97 -1.84 21.92 -36.60
C THR A 97 -0.50 21.64 -35.95
N VAL A 98 0.58 21.73 -36.73
CA VAL A 98 1.94 21.60 -36.20
C VAL A 98 2.54 23.00 -36.08
N TYR A 99 2.95 23.37 -34.88
CA TYR A 99 3.61 24.63 -34.60
C TYR A 99 5.13 24.44 -34.60
N PHE A 100 5.84 25.22 -35.42
CA PHE A 100 7.29 25.28 -35.44
C PHE A 100 7.74 26.60 -34.85
N SER A 101 8.46 26.54 -33.73
CA SER A 101 9.09 27.71 -33.11
C SER A 101 10.55 27.46 -32.82
N ASP A 102 11.36 28.47 -33.11
CA ASP A 102 12.76 28.54 -32.69
C ASP A 102 12.92 29.61 -31.61
N ILE A 103 13.87 29.40 -30.70
CA ILE A 103 14.24 30.38 -29.68
C ILE A 103 15.44 31.17 -30.22
N VAL A 104 15.20 32.43 -30.57
CA VAL A 104 16.24 33.31 -31.11
C VAL A 104 17.42 33.40 -30.14
N GLY A 105 18.61 33.06 -30.62
CA GLY A 105 19.85 33.15 -29.83
C GLY A 105 20.01 32.03 -28.79
N PHE A 106 19.22 30.96 -28.85
CA PHE A 106 19.29 29.85 -27.90
C PHE A 106 20.69 29.27 -27.71
N THR A 107 21.45 29.09 -28.79
CA THR A 107 22.84 28.59 -28.71
C THR A 107 23.74 29.49 -27.86
N ALA A 108 23.63 30.81 -28.01
CA ALA A 108 24.43 31.77 -27.24
C ALA A 108 23.99 31.82 -25.77
N LEU A 109 22.67 31.71 -25.53
CA LEU A 109 22.10 31.64 -24.18
C LEU A 109 22.58 30.37 -23.45
N CYS A 110 22.54 29.22 -24.11
CA CYS A 110 23.02 27.95 -23.57
C CYS A 110 24.53 27.95 -23.30
N ALA A 111 25.33 28.63 -24.14
CA ALA A 111 26.77 28.74 -23.93
C ALA A 111 27.14 29.55 -22.67
N GLN A 112 26.26 30.44 -22.21
CA GLN A 112 26.48 31.30 -21.04
C GLN A 112 25.73 30.82 -19.80
N SER A 113 24.88 29.80 -19.92
CA SER A 113 24.01 29.31 -18.84
C SER A 113 24.46 27.96 -18.32
N THR A 114 24.18 27.69 -17.06
CA THR A 114 24.29 26.33 -16.52
C THR A 114 23.19 25.43 -17.10
N PRO A 115 23.40 24.11 -17.20
CA PRO A 115 22.38 23.19 -17.69
C PRO A 115 21.04 23.33 -16.95
N MET A 116 21.08 23.55 -15.64
CA MET A 116 19.86 23.69 -14.84
C MET A 116 19.08 24.96 -15.20
N GLN A 117 19.75 26.08 -15.45
CA GLN A 117 19.09 27.31 -15.89
C GLN A 117 18.41 27.15 -17.26
N VAL A 118 19.04 26.41 -18.18
CA VAL A 118 18.44 26.10 -19.49
C VAL A 118 17.20 25.22 -19.31
N VAL A 119 17.26 24.20 -18.45
CA VAL A 119 16.11 23.33 -18.17
C VAL A 119 14.96 24.13 -17.57
N THR A 120 15.22 25.00 -16.58
CA THR A 120 14.18 25.86 -15.98
C THR A 120 13.55 26.76 -17.03
N LEU A 121 14.35 27.43 -17.88
CA LEU A 121 13.84 28.30 -18.94
C LEU A 121 12.92 27.54 -19.90
N LEU A 122 13.33 26.36 -20.37
CA LEU A 122 12.54 25.55 -21.28
C LEU A 122 11.25 25.07 -20.62
N ASN A 123 11.33 24.62 -19.36
CA ASN A 123 10.16 24.18 -18.62
C ASN A 123 9.13 25.31 -18.47
N ASP A 124 9.57 26.53 -18.13
CA ASP A 124 8.69 27.69 -17.97
C ASP A 124 8.07 28.10 -19.31
N LEU A 125 8.84 28.07 -20.39
CA LEU A 125 8.36 28.40 -21.74
C LEU A 125 7.27 27.43 -22.19
N TYR A 126 7.53 26.12 -22.16
CA TYR A 126 6.56 25.12 -22.62
C TYR A 126 5.37 24.99 -21.69
N SER A 127 5.55 25.10 -20.37
CA SER A 127 4.42 25.12 -19.42
C SER A 127 3.48 26.31 -19.64
N THR A 128 3.98 27.41 -20.21
CA THR A 128 3.15 28.57 -20.57
C THR A 128 2.39 28.33 -21.87
N PHE A 129 2.95 27.59 -22.82
CA PHE A 129 2.29 27.26 -24.10
C PHE A 129 1.27 26.12 -23.98
N ASP A 130 1.53 25.11 -23.15
CA ASP A 130 0.68 23.91 -23.00
C ASP A 130 -0.55 24.14 -22.09
N ARG A 131 -0.77 25.38 -21.61
CA ARG A 131 -1.85 25.74 -20.69
C ARG A 131 -3.11 26.21 -21.43
#